data_AF-A0A5J4W1H5-F1
#
_entry.id   AF-A0A5J4W1H5-F1
#
_cell.length_a   1.000
_cell.length_b   1.000
_cell.length_c   1.000
_cell.angle_alpha   90.00
_cell.angle_beta   90.00
_cell.angle_gamma   90.00
#
_symmetry.space_group_name_H-M   'P 1'
#
loop_
_entity.id
_entity.type
_entity.pdbx_description
1 polymer ?
#
loop_
_entity_poly.entity_id
_entity_poly.type
_entity_poly.pdbx_seq_one_letter_code
_entity_poly.pdbx_strand_id
1 'polypeptide(L)'
;MNVKDKFTELKQIVDHETKAKIEEAEKICLAKDKEDDLFEMNNSLKNKNAAKENTDELKAHGRCITHLLHMLVKALFATFDDEERNIIKYQIAGSHKKQHEVSHAVFMRKVQAEVLLISGAGRSGKPIATTHAATLMQIFSAWMVEHATKIDRELSAHLIGKAPQSELEKEIYLGDMGKKIVTLKVPHSFKSFLGSDNASIQDRNMYEKMKKLLKLQEAKQ
;
A
#
# COMPACT_ATOMS: atom_id res chain seq x y z
N MET A 1 20.39 0.21 -1.10
CA MET A 1 19.47 -0.95 -1.05
C MET A 1 19.25 -1.43 -2.48
N ASN A 2 19.54 -2.68 -2.79
CA ASN A 2 19.36 -3.24 -4.13
C ASN A 2 17.90 -3.68 -4.32
N VAL A 3 17.23 -3.14 -5.32
CA VAL A 3 15.81 -3.39 -5.61
C VAL A 3 15.56 -4.87 -5.98
N LYS A 4 16.52 -5.52 -6.65
CA LYS A 4 16.44 -6.92 -7.05
C LYS A 4 16.42 -7.88 -5.86
N ASP A 5 17.20 -7.56 -4.83
CA ASP A 5 17.25 -8.37 -3.61
C ASP A 5 15.90 -8.30 -2.87
N LYS A 6 15.25 -7.12 -2.86
CA LYS A 6 13.92 -6.95 -2.24
C LYS A 6 12.81 -7.67 -3.00
N PHE A 7 12.85 -7.70 -4.32
CA PHE A 7 11.94 -8.56 -5.09
C PHE A 7 12.15 -10.04 -4.75
N THR A 8 13.40 -10.47 -4.58
CA THR A 8 13.72 -11.86 -4.21
C THR A 8 13.18 -12.22 -2.84
N GLU A 9 13.40 -11.38 -1.82
CA GLU A 9 12.85 -11.55 -0.47
C GLU A 9 11.32 -11.65 -0.49
N LEU A 10 10.64 -10.72 -1.16
CA LEU A 10 9.18 -10.70 -1.21
C LEU A 10 8.58 -11.95 -1.87
N LYS A 11 9.21 -12.48 -2.93
CA LYS A 11 8.73 -13.69 -3.64
C LYS A 11 8.80 -14.96 -2.78
N GLN A 12 9.55 -14.96 -1.68
CA GLN A 12 9.68 -16.13 -0.79
C GLN A 12 8.51 -16.25 0.19
N ILE A 13 7.80 -15.15 0.47
CA ILE A 13 6.82 -15.05 1.55
C ILE A 13 5.38 -14.85 1.06
N VAL A 14 5.14 -14.98 -0.25
CA VAL A 14 3.82 -14.77 -0.86
C VAL A 14 3.34 -16.00 -1.61
N ASP A 15 2.02 -16.09 -1.83
CA ASP A 15 1.42 -17.14 -2.64
C ASP A 15 1.82 -17.04 -4.13
N HIS A 16 1.49 -18.08 -4.90
CA HIS A 16 1.84 -18.19 -6.32
C HIS A 16 1.22 -17.07 -7.18
N GLU A 17 -0.02 -16.66 -6.91
CA GLU A 17 -0.71 -15.61 -7.69
C GLU A 17 -0.05 -14.25 -7.48
N THR A 18 0.26 -13.93 -6.23
CA THR A 18 0.99 -12.74 -5.81
C THR A 18 2.42 -12.75 -6.35
N LYS A 19 3.10 -13.90 -6.29
CA LYS A 19 4.46 -14.05 -6.83
C LYS A 19 4.52 -13.69 -8.32
N ALA A 20 3.58 -14.17 -9.13
CA ALA A 20 3.51 -13.84 -10.55
C ALA A 20 3.36 -12.33 -10.79
N LYS A 21 2.62 -11.64 -9.92
CA LYS A 21 2.44 -10.19 -9.98
C LYS A 21 3.69 -9.42 -9.58
N ILE A 22 4.43 -9.92 -8.59
CA ILE A 22 5.72 -9.39 -8.19
C ILE A 22 6.75 -9.58 -9.31
N GLU A 23 6.75 -10.72 -10.00
CA GLU A 23 7.63 -10.96 -11.16
C GLU A 23 7.31 -10.06 -12.36
N GLU A 24 6.02 -9.76 -12.59
CA GLU A 24 5.59 -8.76 -13.58
C GLU A 24 6.14 -7.37 -13.22
N ALA A 25 6.05 -6.98 -11.95
CA ALA A 25 6.60 -5.72 -11.46
C ALA A 25 8.12 -5.64 -11.53
N GLU A 26 8.83 -6.71 -11.16
CA GLU A 26 10.28 -6.79 -11.21
C GLU A 26 10.78 -6.58 -12.64
N LYS A 27 10.17 -7.25 -13.64
CA LYS A 27 10.51 -7.08 -15.05
C LYS A 27 10.37 -5.65 -15.51
N ILE A 28 9.28 -4.97 -15.12
CA ILE A 28 9.02 -3.57 -15.47
C ILE A 28 10.03 -2.64 -14.79
N CYS A 29 10.27 -2.81 -13.49
CA CYS A 29 11.15 -1.94 -12.72
C CYS A 29 12.63 -2.09 -13.12
N LEU A 30 13.04 -3.27 -13.59
CA LEU A 30 14.41 -3.58 -13.99
C LEU A 30 14.62 -3.53 -15.52
N ALA A 31 13.62 -3.08 -16.30
CA ALA A 31 13.71 -3.03 -17.77
C ALA A 31 14.78 -2.04 -18.30
N LYS A 32 15.29 -1.14 -17.47
CA LYS A 32 16.37 -0.21 -17.85
C LYS A 32 17.72 -0.91 -17.81
N ASP A 33 18.08 -1.53 -18.92
CA ASP A 33 19.47 -1.83 -19.33
C ASP A 33 19.64 -2.05 -20.86
N LYS A 34 18.60 -1.84 -21.70
CA LYS A 34 18.68 -2.22 -23.14
C LYS A 34 18.30 -1.15 -24.17
N GLU A 35 17.77 0.01 -23.77
CA GLU A 35 17.31 1.03 -24.74
C GLU A 35 18.34 2.13 -25.03
N ASP A 36 19.43 2.22 -24.26
CA ASP A 36 20.50 3.19 -24.52
C ASP A 36 21.37 2.83 -25.75
N ASP A 37 21.22 1.63 -26.32
CA ASP A 37 22.00 1.15 -27.48
C ASP A 37 21.30 1.31 -28.86
N LEU A 38 20.03 1.75 -28.92
CA LEU A 38 19.23 1.68 -30.17
C LEU A 38 18.72 3.04 -30.69
N PHE A 39 19.09 4.15 -30.06
CA PHE A 39 18.50 5.48 -30.34
C PHE A 39 19.20 6.32 -31.41
N GLU A 40 19.92 5.69 -32.35
CA GLU A 40 20.37 6.32 -33.60
C GLU A 40 19.80 5.60 -34.82
N MET A 41 18.48 5.65 -35.09
CA MET A 41 17.97 5.61 -36.47
C MET A 41 16.44 5.81 -36.59
N ASN A 42 16.10 6.75 -37.46
CA ASN A 42 14.78 6.96 -38.10
C ASN A 42 13.67 7.65 -37.31
N ASN A 43 13.75 8.99 -37.36
CA ASN A 43 12.68 9.94 -37.12
C ASN A 43 11.76 10.13 -38.35
N SER A 44 10.49 10.42 -38.07
CA SER A 44 9.52 11.24 -38.85
C SER A 44 8.17 10.57 -39.19
N LEU A 45 8.10 9.26 -39.45
CA LEU A 45 6.81 8.53 -39.56
C LEU A 45 6.37 7.83 -38.26
N LYS A 46 7.25 7.73 -37.26
CA LYS A 46 7.01 7.07 -35.97
C LYS A 46 6.11 7.86 -35.00
N ASN A 47 5.89 9.17 -35.16
CA ASN A 47 5.38 10.01 -34.07
C ASN A 47 3.94 9.76 -33.59
N LYS A 48 3.03 9.23 -34.43
CA LYS A 48 1.65 8.89 -33.97
C LYS A 48 1.54 7.47 -33.39
N ASN A 49 2.22 6.49 -34.00
CA ASN A 49 2.26 5.13 -33.48
C ASN A 49 3.13 5.03 -32.23
N ALA A 50 4.28 5.72 -32.19
CA ALA A 50 5.14 5.81 -31.01
C ALA A 50 4.47 6.54 -29.85
N ALA A 51 3.66 7.59 -30.10
CA ALA A 51 2.91 8.26 -29.03
C ALA A 51 1.81 7.35 -28.43
N LYS A 52 1.15 6.54 -29.28
CA LYS A 52 0.15 5.56 -28.85
C LYS A 52 0.79 4.37 -28.12
N GLU A 53 1.88 3.82 -28.66
CA GLU A 53 2.68 2.75 -28.04
C GLU A 53 3.23 3.18 -26.68
N ASN A 54 3.81 4.39 -26.58
CA ASN A 54 4.28 4.97 -25.32
C ASN A 54 3.12 5.16 -24.31
N THR A 55 1.94 5.60 -24.77
CA THR A 55 0.77 5.72 -23.88
C THR A 55 0.28 4.36 -23.37
N ASP A 56 0.29 3.32 -24.21
CA ASP A 56 -0.16 1.98 -23.83
C ASP A 56 0.84 1.27 -22.92
N GLU A 57 2.14 1.51 -23.11
CA GLU A 57 3.21 1.11 -22.20
C GLU A 57 3.10 1.82 -20.84
N LEU A 58 2.92 3.14 -20.82
CA LEU A 58 2.68 3.90 -19.59
C LEU A 58 1.43 3.41 -18.84
N LYS A 59 0.36 3.04 -19.55
CA LYS A 59 -0.80 2.39 -18.94
C LYS A 59 -0.48 1.00 -18.39
N ALA A 60 0.38 0.23 -19.05
CA ALA A 60 0.82 -1.08 -18.56
C ALA A 60 1.62 -0.93 -17.25
N HIS A 61 2.60 -0.03 -17.23
CA HIS A 61 3.35 0.33 -16.03
C HIS A 61 2.41 0.86 -14.93
N GLY A 62 1.46 1.72 -15.29
CA GLY A 62 0.45 2.24 -14.39
C GLY A 62 -0.43 1.14 -13.76
N ARG A 63 -0.83 0.12 -14.52
CA ARG A 63 -1.56 -1.05 -13.99
C ARG A 63 -0.73 -1.84 -12.99
N CYS A 64 0.55 -2.05 -13.29
CA CYS A 64 1.47 -2.75 -12.40
C CYS A 64 1.66 -1.99 -11.08
N ILE A 65 1.95 -0.69 -11.14
CA ILE A 65 2.10 0.17 -9.96
C ILE A 65 0.79 0.20 -9.14
N THR A 66 -0.36 0.30 -9.81
CA THR A 66 -1.66 0.24 -9.13
C THR A 66 -1.84 -1.07 -8.37
N HIS A 67 -1.34 -2.18 -8.92
CA HIS A 67 -1.39 -3.48 -8.25
C HIS A 67 -0.44 -3.54 -7.04
N LEU A 68 0.77 -2.99 -7.13
CA LEU A 68 1.66 -2.88 -5.97
C LEU A 68 1.05 -2.01 -4.86
N LEU A 69 0.41 -0.89 -5.21
CA LEU A 69 -0.29 -0.03 -4.24
C LEU A 69 -1.49 -0.73 -3.63
N HIS A 70 -2.21 -1.53 -4.41
CA HIS A 70 -3.26 -2.41 -3.90
C HIS A 70 -2.71 -3.34 -2.82
N MET A 71 -1.58 -4.02 -3.10
CA MET A 71 -0.96 -4.92 -2.13
C MET A 71 -0.54 -4.16 -0.86
N LEU A 72 0.08 -3.00 -1.02
CA LEU A 72 0.49 -2.13 0.08
C LEU A 72 -0.69 -1.73 0.98
N VAL A 73 -1.79 -1.25 0.38
CA VAL A 73 -2.97 -0.82 1.15
C VAL A 73 -3.60 -1.99 1.90
N LYS A 74 -3.69 -3.17 1.29
CA LYS A 74 -4.25 -4.34 1.98
C LYS A 74 -3.37 -4.78 3.15
N ALA A 75 -2.04 -4.81 2.95
CA ALA A 75 -1.10 -5.14 4.01
C ALA A 75 -1.24 -4.17 5.18
N LEU A 76 -1.23 -2.88 4.89
CA LEU A 76 -1.38 -1.82 5.89
C LEU A 76 -2.67 -1.96 6.72
N PHE A 77 -3.80 -2.16 6.04
CA PHE A 77 -5.09 -2.30 6.69
C PHE A 77 -5.17 -3.58 7.54
N ALA A 78 -4.60 -4.68 7.07
CA ALA A 78 -4.55 -5.93 7.83
C ALA A 78 -3.69 -5.80 9.08
N THR A 79 -2.56 -5.09 9.02
CA THR A 79 -1.70 -4.82 10.18
C THR A 79 -2.45 -4.03 11.25
N PHE A 80 -3.02 -2.89 10.88
CA PHE A 80 -3.75 -2.05 11.82
C PHE A 80 -4.99 -2.72 12.41
N ASP A 81 -5.72 -3.49 11.59
CA ASP A 81 -6.87 -4.28 12.06
C ASP A 81 -6.43 -5.35 13.08
N ASP A 82 -5.27 -5.99 12.89
CA ASP A 82 -4.76 -6.97 13.84
C ASP A 82 -4.31 -6.34 15.16
N GLU A 83 -3.56 -5.24 15.10
CA GLU A 83 -3.12 -4.49 16.27
C GLU A 83 -4.31 -3.97 17.09
N GLU A 84 -5.29 -3.36 16.43
CA GLU A 84 -6.48 -2.84 17.09
C GLU A 84 -7.33 -3.93 17.72
N ARG A 85 -7.43 -5.11 17.07
CA ARG A 85 -8.07 -6.28 17.69
C ARG A 85 -7.33 -6.72 18.95
N ASN A 86 -6.00 -6.74 18.94
CA ASN A 86 -5.21 -7.10 20.12
C ASN A 86 -5.40 -6.08 21.25
N ILE A 87 -5.42 -4.78 20.92
CA ILE A 87 -5.70 -3.70 21.87
C ILE A 87 -7.06 -3.91 22.56
N ILE A 88 -8.10 -4.24 21.80
CA ILE A 88 -9.44 -4.47 22.32
C ILE A 88 -9.49 -5.77 23.14
N LYS A 89 -8.99 -6.87 22.58
CA LYS A 89 -9.05 -8.21 23.17
C LYS A 89 -8.33 -8.28 24.51
N TYR A 90 -7.16 -7.66 24.62
CA TYR A 90 -6.33 -7.68 25.82
C TYR A 90 -6.55 -6.47 26.74
N GLN A 91 -7.61 -5.70 26.48
CA GLN A 91 -8.05 -4.58 27.32
C GLN A 91 -6.88 -3.63 27.62
N ILE A 92 -6.18 -3.21 26.56
CA ILE A 92 -5.10 -2.24 26.67
C ILE A 92 -5.69 -0.88 27.08
N ALA A 93 -4.94 -0.11 27.86
CA ALA A 93 -5.42 1.13 28.46
C ALA A 93 -6.00 2.09 27.42
N GLY A 94 -7.11 2.75 27.77
CA GLY A 94 -7.84 3.62 26.85
C GLY A 94 -7.04 4.79 26.29
N SER A 95 -6.07 5.31 27.04
CA SER A 95 -5.13 6.34 26.58
C SER A 95 -4.26 5.85 25.43
N HIS A 96 -3.67 4.65 25.58
CA HIS A 96 -2.83 4.03 24.57
C HIS A 96 -3.65 3.60 23.34
N LYS A 97 -4.84 3.03 23.56
CA LYS A 97 -5.81 2.75 22.48
C LYS A 97 -6.11 4.01 21.66
N LYS A 98 -6.45 5.12 22.30
CA LYS A 98 -6.77 6.38 21.61
C LYS A 98 -5.57 6.92 20.83
N GLN A 99 -4.36 6.82 21.37
CA GLN A 99 -3.15 7.22 20.69
C GLN A 99 -2.93 6.40 19.42
N HIS A 100 -3.06 5.07 19.50
CA HIS A 100 -3.04 4.14 18.36
C HIS A 100 -4.04 4.52 17.28
N GLU A 101 -5.32 4.63 17.65
CA GLU A 101 -6.40 4.88 16.70
C GLU A 101 -6.23 6.22 15.95
N VAL A 102 -5.84 7.29 16.66
CA VAL A 102 -5.57 8.58 16.03
C VAL A 102 -4.38 8.51 15.08
N SER A 103 -3.32 7.83 15.51
CA SER A 103 -2.10 7.68 14.73
C SER A 103 -2.39 6.91 13.42
N HIS A 104 -3.07 5.77 13.51
CA HIS A 104 -3.49 4.96 12.36
C HIS A 104 -4.33 5.76 11.37
N ALA A 105 -5.36 6.47 11.86
CA ALA A 105 -6.23 7.27 11.01
C ALA A 105 -5.48 8.37 10.26
N VAL A 106 -4.59 9.11 10.94
CA VAL A 106 -3.76 10.15 10.31
C VAL A 106 -2.83 9.55 9.26
N PHE A 107 -2.19 8.43 9.55
CA PHE A 107 -1.29 7.76 8.62
C PHE A 107 -2.03 7.29 7.35
N MET A 108 -3.17 6.61 7.52
CA MET A 108 -3.97 6.13 6.38
C MET A 108 -4.42 7.26 5.46
N ARG A 109 -4.80 8.43 6.00
CA ARG A 109 -5.16 9.60 5.18
C ARG A 109 -4.00 10.07 4.30
N LYS A 110 -2.78 10.14 4.87
CA LYS A 110 -1.58 10.55 4.12
C LYS A 110 -1.25 9.55 3.01
N VAL A 111 -1.29 8.25 3.30
CA VAL A 111 -1.07 7.19 2.31
C VAL A 111 -2.13 7.23 1.20
N GLN A 112 -3.40 7.41 1.55
CA GLN A 112 -4.51 7.51 0.60
C GLN A 112 -4.33 8.62 -0.43
N ALA A 113 -3.87 9.80 0.00
CA ALA A 113 -3.65 10.94 -0.88
C ALA A 113 -2.63 10.60 -1.98
N GLU A 114 -1.47 10.05 -1.61
CA GLU A 114 -0.42 9.69 -2.57
C GLU A 114 -0.84 8.51 -3.45
N VAL A 115 -1.49 7.49 -2.89
CA VAL A 115 -2.04 6.34 -3.63
C VAL A 115 -2.97 6.82 -4.75
N LEU A 116 -3.84 7.79 -4.48
CA LEU A 116 -4.77 8.32 -5.47
C LEU A 116 -4.08 9.11 -6.58
N LEU A 117 -3.04 9.88 -6.24
CA LEU A 117 -2.26 10.66 -7.21
C LEU A 117 -1.49 9.73 -8.15
N ILE A 118 -0.77 8.75 -7.60
CA ILE A 118 -0.01 7.76 -8.36
C ILE A 118 -0.92 6.94 -9.27
N SER A 119 -1.98 6.37 -8.69
CA SER A 119 -2.83 5.44 -9.43
C SER A 119 -3.73 6.17 -10.45
N GLY A 120 -4.10 7.42 -10.18
CA GLY A 120 -4.82 8.28 -11.13
C GLY A 120 -3.99 8.60 -12.38
N ALA A 121 -2.72 8.96 -12.19
CA ALA A 121 -1.79 9.19 -13.29
C ALA A 121 -1.55 7.90 -14.10
N GLY A 122 -1.26 6.79 -13.42
CA GLY A 122 -1.02 5.49 -14.05
C GLY A 122 -2.20 5.00 -14.89
N ARG A 123 -3.44 5.13 -14.40
CA ARG A 123 -4.65 4.76 -15.18
C ARG A 123 -4.85 5.62 -16.42
N SER A 124 -4.43 6.88 -16.36
CA SER A 124 -4.60 7.84 -17.45
C SER A 124 -3.52 7.73 -18.52
N GLY A 125 -2.53 6.85 -18.35
CA GLY A 125 -1.35 6.78 -19.24
C GLY A 125 -0.49 8.05 -19.15
N LYS A 126 -0.56 8.76 -18.01
CA LYS A 126 0.26 9.94 -17.76
C LYS A 126 1.53 9.52 -17.01
N PRO A 127 2.66 10.21 -17.24
CA PRO A 127 3.84 10.02 -16.40
C PRO A 127 3.49 10.22 -14.93
N ILE A 128 3.92 9.28 -14.08
CA ILE A 128 3.80 9.39 -12.64
C ILE A 128 5.00 10.20 -12.15
N ALA A 129 4.76 11.33 -11.50
CA ALA A 129 5.85 12.11 -10.92
C ALA A 129 6.56 11.30 -9.83
N THR A 130 7.89 11.23 -9.91
CA THR A 130 8.74 10.51 -8.95
C THR A 130 8.61 11.07 -7.53
N THR A 131 8.23 12.34 -7.41
CA THR A 131 7.93 13.01 -6.13
C THR A 131 6.86 12.28 -5.33
N HIS A 132 5.80 11.77 -5.96
CA HIS A 132 4.75 11.03 -5.23
C HIS A 132 5.27 9.73 -4.61
N ALA A 133 6.10 8.99 -5.35
CA ALA A 133 6.74 7.78 -4.82
C ALA A 133 7.72 8.12 -3.68
N ALA A 134 8.51 9.19 -3.84
CA ALA A 134 9.42 9.67 -2.81
C ALA A 134 8.67 10.12 -1.54
N THR A 135 7.57 10.85 -1.68
CA THR A 135 6.70 11.27 -0.57
C THR A 135 6.08 10.06 0.12
N LEU A 136 5.62 9.06 -0.62
CA LEU A 136 5.12 7.81 -0.03
C LEU A 136 6.21 7.12 0.81
N MET A 137 7.42 6.99 0.28
CA MET A 137 8.56 6.43 1.02
C MET A 137 8.90 7.22 2.29
N GLN A 138 8.84 8.55 2.22
CA GLN A 138 9.08 9.43 3.38
C GLN A 138 7.98 9.27 4.43
N ILE A 139 6.71 9.18 4.02
CA ILE A 139 5.57 8.94 4.91
C ILE A 139 5.79 7.63 5.71
N PHE A 140 6.13 6.55 5.02
CA PHE A 140 6.41 5.26 5.68
C PHE A 140 7.65 5.32 6.57
N SER A 141 8.74 5.96 6.12
CA SER A 141 9.97 6.06 6.90
C SER A 141 9.75 6.84 8.20
N ALA A 142 9.06 7.98 8.13
CA ALA A 142 8.70 8.76 9.31
C ALA A 142 7.80 7.95 10.26
N TRP A 143 6.84 7.22 9.71
CA TRP A 143 5.94 6.37 10.49
C TRP A 143 6.67 5.26 11.25
N MET A 144 7.59 4.56 10.60
CA MET A 144 8.38 3.52 11.26
C MET A 144 9.19 4.09 12.43
N VAL A 145 9.70 5.31 12.32
CA VAL A 145 10.44 5.96 13.40
C VAL A 145 9.51 6.43 14.52
N GLU A 146 8.41 7.11 14.19
CA GLU A 146 7.57 7.78 15.19
C GLU A 146 6.57 6.86 15.85
N HIS A 147 5.95 5.96 15.09
CA HIS A 147 4.91 5.06 15.58
C HIS A 147 5.51 3.72 15.98
N ALA A 148 6.19 3.02 15.07
CA ALA A 148 6.62 1.65 15.35
C ALA A 148 7.64 1.57 16.51
N THR A 149 8.60 2.49 16.58
CA THR A 149 9.60 2.45 17.66
C THR A 149 9.10 2.90 19.03
N LYS A 150 7.95 3.60 19.08
CA LYS A 150 7.40 4.20 20.31
C LYS A 150 6.07 3.56 20.68
N ILE A 151 5.06 3.78 19.85
CA ILE A 151 3.68 3.38 20.08
C ILE A 151 3.53 1.85 19.99
N ASP A 152 4.06 1.20 18.95
CA ASP A 152 3.96 -0.27 18.81
C ASP A 152 4.86 -1.00 19.80
N ARG A 153 6.00 -0.39 20.15
CA ARG A 153 6.89 -0.92 21.17
C ARG A 153 6.23 -0.91 22.56
N GLU A 154 5.54 0.17 22.90
CA GLU A 154 4.75 0.27 24.13
C GLU A 154 3.59 -0.73 24.11
N LEU A 155 2.89 -0.89 22.98
CA LEU A 155 1.86 -1.91 22.83
C LEU A 155 2.42 -3.31 23.09
N SER A 156 3.56 -3.63 22.49
CA SER A 156 4.25 -4.92 22.68
C SER A 156 4.55 -5.17 24.16
N ALA A 157 5.06 -4.16 24.87
CA ALA A 157 5.31 -4.25 26.31
C ALA A 157 4.03 -4.49 27.13
N HIS A 158 2.91 -3.88 26.74
CA HIS A 158 1.61 -4.12 27.39
C HIS A 158 1.01 -5.50 27.09
N LEU A 159 1.31 -6.08 25.93
CA LEU A 159 0.82 -7.39 25.54
C LEU A 159 1.62 -8.52 26.21
N ILE A 160 2.90 -8.31 26.52
CA ILE A 160 3.71 -9.26 27.29
C ILE A 160 3.04 -9.52 28.65
N GLY A 161 2.76 -10.78 28.94
CA GLY A 161 2.06 -11.21 30.16
C GLY A 161 0.54 -11.12 30.10
N LYS A 162 -0.04 -10.57 29.02
CA LYS A 162 -1.50 -10.58 28.77
C LYS A 162 -1.88 -11.50 27.61
N ALA A 163 -1.12 -11.48 26.53
CA ALA A 163 -1.36 -12.29 25.34
C ALA A 163 -0.55 -13.60 25.40
N PRO A 164 -1.09 -14.73 24.89
CA PRO A 164 -0.31 -15.93 24.68
C PRO A 164 0.85 -15.70 23.71
N GLN A 165 1.97 -16.37 23.93
CA GLN A 165 3.15 -16.25 23.06
C GLN A 165 2.82 -16.56 21.59
N SER A 166 1.95 -17.55 21.34
CA SER A 166 1.49 -17.90 20.01
C SER A 166 0.76 -16.77 19.27
N GLU A 167 0.19 -15.80 19.98
CA GLU A 167 -0.41 -14.62 19.36
C GLU A 167 0.60 -13.50 19.14
N LEU A 168 1.63 -13.39 19.98
CA LEU A 168 2.72 -12.43 19.82
C LEU A 168 3.64 -12.78 18.63
N GLU A 169 3.78 -14.06 18.33
CA GLU A 169 4.63 -14.58 17.24
C GLU A 169 3.84 -14.88 15.97
N LYS A 170 2.52 -14.65 15.98
CA LYS A 170 1.66 -14.99 14.86
C LYS A 170 1.98 -14.11 13.66
N GLU A 171 2.19 -14.77 12.51
CA GLU A 171 2.23 -14.07 11.23
C GLU A 171 0.84 -13.58 10.82
N ILE A 172 0.77 -12.32 10.37
CA ILE A 172 -0.47 -11.75 9.84
C ILE A 172 -0.70 -12.34 8.45
N TYR A 173 -1.67 -13.24 8.35
CA TYR A 173 -2.09 -13.78 7.06
C TYR A 173 -2.75 -12.69 6.22
N LEU A 174 -2.02 -12.20 5.21
CA LEU A 174 -2.52 -11.20 4.28
C LEU A 174 -3.48 -11.76 3.24
N GLY A 175 -3.65 -13.09 3.16
CA GLY A 175 -4.48 -13.74 2.14
C GLY A 175 -3.96 -13.52 0.73
N ASP A 176 -4.82 -13.76 -0.25
CA ASP A 176 -4.45 -13.64 -1.67
C ASP A 176 -4.30 -12.16 -2.08
N MET A 177 -3.06 -11.74 -2.31
CA MET A 177 -2.68 -10.37 -2.67
C MET A 177 -2.67 -10.16 -4.20
N GLY A 178 -2.63 -11.24 -4.98
CA GLY A 178 -2.59 -11.23 -6.44
C GLY A 178 -3.96 -11.06 -7.10
N LYS A 179 -5.04 -11.35 -6.36
CA LYS A 179 -6.41 -11.26 -6.85
C LYS A 179 -6.79 -9.88 -7.39
N LYS A 180 -7.61 -9.91 -8.44
CA LYS A 180 -8.17 -8.70 -9.10
C LYS A 180 -9.07 -7.86 -8.17
N ILE A 181 -9.78 -8.50 -7.25
CA ILE A 181 -10.59 -7.86 -6.22
C ILE A 181 -10.13 -8.43 -4.89
N VAL A 182 -9.86 -7.53 -3.95
CA VAL A 182 -9.37 -7.95 -2.63
C VAL A 182 -10.28 -7.46 -1.53
N THR A 183 -10.53 -8.39 -0.61
CA THR A 183 -11.25 -8.12 0.62
C THR A 183 -10.35 -7.34 1.59
N LEU A 184 -10.81 -6.16 1.97
CA LEU A 184 -10.14 -5.22 2.85
C LEU A 184 -10.77 -5.29 4.24
N LYS A 185 -9.99 -5.65 5.27
CA LYS A 185 -10.41 -5.52 6.67
C LYS A 185 -10.13 -4.09 7.10
N VAL A 186 -11.18 -3.30 7.29
CA VAL A 186 -11.04 -1.89 7.66
C VAL A 186 -10.82 -1.80 9.17
N PRO A 187 -9.69 -1.22 9.64
CA PRO A 187 -9.44 -1.02 11.06
C PRO A 187 -10.56 -0.20 11.71
N HIS A 188 -10.85 -0.49 12.97
CA HIS A 188 -11.89 0.20 13.73
C HIS A 188 -11.62 1.70 13.80
N SER A 189 -10.36 2.09 14.03
CA SER A 189 -9.91 3.49 14.07
C SER A 189 -10.33 4.27 12.83
N PHE A 190 -10.12 3.68 11.66
CA PHE A 190 -10.37 4.35 10.38
C PHE A 190 -11.87 4.43 10.09
N LYS A 191 -12.60 3.34 10.38
CA LYS A 191 -14.06 3.31 10.23
C LYS A 191 -14.71 4.35 11.15
N SER A 192 -14.28 4.41 12.41
CA SER A 192 -14.75 5.39 13.40
C SER A 192 -14.39 6.82 12.99
N PHE A 193 -13.16 7.05 12.49
CA PHE A 193 -12.76 8.35 11.95
C PHE A 193 -13.68 8.79 10.81
N LEU A 194 -13.85 7.97 9.77
CA LEU A 194 -14.69 8.29 8.61
C LEU A 194 -16.16 8.54 8.98
N GLY A 195 -16.66 7.86 10.02
CA GLY A 195 -18.01 8.06 10.55
C GLY A 195 -18.17 9.28 11.46
N SER A 196 -17.07 9.87 11.94
CA SER A 196 -17.09 10.99 12.89
C SER A 196 -17.23 12.36 12.23
N ASP A 197 -17.55 13.37 13.02
CA ASP A 197 -17.57 14.78 12.59
C ASP A 197 -16.18 15.33 12.24
N ASN A 198 -15.11 14.64 12.64
CA ASN A 198 -13.74 15.01 12.30
C ASN A 198 -13.35 14.64 10.87
N ALA A 199 -14.09 13.74 10.20
CA ALA A 199 -13.86 13.41 8.81
C ALA A 199 -14.62 14.37 7.89
N SER A 200 -13.88 15.03 7.01
CA SER A 200 -14.46 15.86 5.97
C SER A 200 -15.15 15.02 4.89
N ILE A 201 -16.01 15.66 4.10
CA ILE A 201 -16.58 15.05 2.88
C ILE A 201 -15.46 14.59 1.94
N GLN A 202 -14.36 15.34 1.88
CA GLN A 202 -13.19 14.99 1.07
C GLN A 202 -12.55 13.68 1.54
N ASP A 203 -12.41 13.45 2.85
CA ASP A 203 -11.82 12.22 3.39
C ASP A 203 -12.63 10.98 2.99
N ARG A 204 -13.96 11.06 3.12
CA ARG A 204 -14.88 9.98 2.71
C ARG A 204 -14.80 9.73 1.20
N ASN A 205 -14.78 10.79 0.40
CA ASN A 205 -14.65 10.70 -1.05
C ASN A 205 -13.30 10.11 -1.49
N MET A 206 -12.20 10.48 -0.81
CA MET A 206 -10.89 9.91 -1.09
C MET A 206 -10.87 8.41 -0.81
N TYR A 207 -11.43 7.98 0.32
CA TYR A 207 -11.53 6.58 0.67
C TYR A 207 -12.34 5.78 -0.37
N GLU A 208 -13.54 6.25 -0.73
CA GLU A 208 -14.36 5.60 -1.75
C GLU A 208 -13.69 5.55 -3.12
N LYS A 209 -12.99 6.63 -3.49
CA LYS A 209 -12.24 6.69 -4.75
C LYS A 209 -11.08 5.70 -4.74
N MET A 210 -10.36 5.58 -3.62
CA MET A 210 -9.25 4.63 -3.48
C MET A 210 -9.78 3.21 -3.62
N LYS A 211 -10.86 2.84 -2.91
CA LYS A 211 -11.47 1.51 -3.02
C LYS A 211 -11.81 1.16 -4.46
N LYS A 212 -12.49 2.06 -5.18
CA LYS A 212 -12.86 1.85 -6.59
C LYS A 212 -11.64 1.71 -7.49
N LEU A 213 -10.62 2.53 -7.28
CA LEU A 213 -9.44 2.56 -8.14
C LEU A 213 -8.59 1.28 -7.94
N LEU A 214 -8.37 0.91 -6.69
CA LEU A 214 -7.59 -0.27 -6.31
C LEU A 214 -8.41 -1.57 -6.36
N LYS A 215 -9.72 -1.52 -6.64
CA LYS A 215 -10.64 -2.68 -6.64
C LYS A 215 -10.67 -3.40 -5.28
N LEU A 216 -10.78 -2.61 -4.22
CA LEU A 216 -10.90 -3.09 -2.85
C LEU A 216 -12.38 -3.22 -2.49
N GLN A 217 -12.73 -4.31 -1.84
CA GLN A 217 -14.06 -4.56 -1.30
C GLN A 217 -13.95 -4.74 0.21
N GLU A 218 -14.76 -4.03 0.99
CA GLU A 218 -14.73 -4.21 2.45
C GLU A 218 -15.19 -5.62 2.82
N ALA A 219 -14.48 -6.23 3.78
CA ALA A 219 -14.93 -7.44 4.43
C ALA A 219 -16.28 -7.19 5.11
N LYS A 220 -17.20 -8.15 5.02
CA LYS A 220 -18.35 -8.18 5.92
C LYS A 220 -17.80 -8.40 7.33
N GLN A 221 -18.01 -7.42 8.21
CA GLN A 221 -17.68 -7.51 9.64
C GLN A 221 -18.74 -8.33 10.36
#